data_AF-A0A833YJV6-F1
#
_entry.id   AF-A0A833YJV6-F1
#
_cell.length_a   1.000
_cell.length_b   1.000
_cell.length_c   1.000
_cell.angle_alpha   90.00
_cell.angle_beta   90.00
_cell.angle_gamma   90.00
#
_symmetry.space_group_name_H-M   'P 1'
#
loop_
_entity.id
_entity.type
_entity.pdbx_description
1 polymer ?
#
loop_
_entity_poly.entity_id
_entity_poly.type
_entity_poly.pdbx_seq_one_letter_code
_entity_poly.pdbx_strand_id
1 'polypeptide(L)'
;MGRTVVVLGGGISGLAASYHLSRAARPPKVVLVEGSERLGGWVRSVRGPGGAVFELGPRGIRAAGALGARTLLLVSLGDSCLEADHVISAVPASGVWTFGAVLRRPRHPWNRV
;
A
#
# COMPACT_ATOMS: atom_id res chain seq x y z
N MET A 1 -29.75 16.84 10.23
CA MET A 1 -28.46 16.71 10.95
C MET A 1 -27.47 15.96 10.07
N GLY A 2 -26.24 16.44 9.94
CA GLY A 2 -25.18 15.72 9.22
C GLY A 2 -24.73 14.49 10.00
N ARG A 3 -24.51 13.37 9.31
CA ARG A 3 -23.99 12.13 9.94
C ARG A 3 -22.49 12.31 10.21
N THR A 4 -22.04 11.89 11.38
CA THR A 4 -20.60 11.82 11.70
C THR A 4 -20.19 10.35 11.76
N VAL A 5 -19.07 10.02 11.12
CA VAL A 5 -18.47 8.68 11.13
C VAL A 5 -17.07 8.79 11.70
N VAL A 6 -16.79 8.00 12.74
CA VAL A 6 -15.45 7.90 13.33
C VAL A 6 -14.79 6.63 12.80
N VAL A 7 -13.58 6.76 12.28
CA VAL A 7 -12.72 5.65 11.83
C VAL A 7 -11.60 5.49 12.85
N LEU A 8 -11.48 4.31 13.43
CA LEU A 8 -10.45 3.98 14.41
C LEU A 8 -9.30 3.23 13.74
N GLY A 9 -8.09 3.78 13.83
CA GLY A 9 -6.87 3.28 13.20
C GLY A 9 -6.56 3.98 11.88
N GLY A 10 -5.44 4.70 11.85
CA GLY A 10 -4.86 5.39 10.70
C GLY A 10 -3.94 4.52 9.85
N GLY A 11 -4.10 3.19 9.88
CA GLY A 11 -3.44 2.28 8.93
C GLY A 11 -4.02 2.38 7.52
N ILE A 12 -3.47 1.61 6.56
CA ILE A 12 -3.90 1.64 5.15
C ILE A 12 -5.42 1.45 4.97
N SER A 13 -6.03 0.56 5.76
CA SER A 13 -7.48 0.31 5.70
C SER A 13 -8.31 1.49 6.20
N GLY A 14 -7.90 2.13 7.31
CA GLY A 14 -8.63 3.28 7.87
C GLY A 14 -8.47 4.54 7.02
N LEU A 15 -7.29 4.74 6.44
CA LEU A 15 -7.05 5.78 5.44
C LEU A 15 -7.91 5.56 4.20
N ALA A 16 -7.95 4.35 3.66
CA ALA A 16 -8.79 4.02 2.51
C ALA A 16 -10.29 4.17 2.81
N ALA A 17 -10.75 3.73 3.99
CA ALA A 17 -12.14 3.92 4.42
C ALA A 17 -12.50 5.40 4.53
N SER A 18 -11.62 6.21 5.16
CA SER A 18 -11.82 7.66 5.30
C SER A 18 -11.87 8.36 3.94
N TYR A 19 -10.98 7.97 3.03
CA TYR A 19 -10.94 8.47 1.65
C TYR A 19 -12.23 8.15 0.87
N HIS A 20 -12.76 6.93 0.97
CA HIS A 20 -14.01 6.59 0.28
C HIS A 20 -15.23 7.27 0.90
N LEU A 21 -15.28 7.39 2.23
CA LEU A 21 -16.36 8.09 2.94
C LEU A 21 -16.41 9.58 2.57
N SER A 22 -15.26 10.24 2.45
CA SER A 22 -15.19 11.67 2.10
C SER A 22 -15.60 11.96 0.66
N ARG A 23 -15.56 10.96 -0.23
CA ARG A 23 -15.93 11.08 -1.66
C ARG A 23 -17.30 10.48 -1.99
N ALA A 24 -18.08 10.06 -0.99
CA ALA A 24 -19.44 9.60 -1.21
C ALA A 24 -20.32 10.74 -1.78
N ALA A 25 -21.41 10.41 -2.48
CA ALA A 25 -22.32 11.42 -3.07
C ALA A 25 -22.91 12.40 -2.04
N ARG A 26 -23.03 11.97 -0.77
CA ARG A 26 -23.43 12.80 0.38
C ARG A 26 -22.48 12.52 1.54
N PRO A 27 -21.27 13.12 1.53
CA PRO A 27 -20.21 12.71 2.45
C PRO A 27 -20.58 13.09 3.90
N PRO A 28 -20.45 12.16 4.86
CA PRO A 28 -20.58 12.50 6.28
C PRO A 28 -19.36 13.30 6.75
N LYS A 29 -19.44 13.90 7.94
CA LYS A 29 -18.24 14.34 8.65
C LYS A 29 -17.43 13.10 9.03
N VAL A 30 -16.21 12.98 8.53
CA VAL A 30 -15.31 11.86 8.84
C VAL A 30 -14.30 12.32 9.88
N VAL A 31 -14.12 11.53 10.95
CA VAL A 31 -13.10 11.75 11.98
C VAL A 31 -12.24 10.49 12.04
N LEU A 32 -10.96 10.60 11.68
CA LEU A 32 -9.98 9.52 11.80
C LEU A 32 -9.22 9.67 13.12
N VAL A 33 -9.17 8.61 13.92
CA VAL A 33 -8.42 8.57 15.18
C VAL A 33 -7.36 7.48 15.08
N GLU A 34 -6.10 7.85 15.28
CA GLU A 34 -4.95 6.94 15.29
C GLU A 34 -4.30 6.98 16.67
N GLY A 35 -3.90 5.82 17.19
CA GLY A 35 -3.31 5.71 18.52
C GLY A 35 -1.81 6.03 18.56
N SER A 36 -1.12 5.93 17.43
CA SER A 36 0.30 6.27 17.30
C SER A 36 0.52 7.71 16.82
N GLU A 37 1.78 8.14 16.85
CA GLU A 37 2.22 9.45 16.36
C GLU A 37 2.20 9.59 14.82
N ARG A 38 1.81 8.55 14.06
CA ARG A 38 1.92 8.54 12.60
C ARG A 38 0.84 7.71 11.90
N LEU A 39 0.44 8.14 10.71
CA LEU A 39 -0.49 7.43 9.83
C LEU A 39 0.23 6.44 8.90
N GLY A 40 -0.38 5.30 8.60
CA GLY A 40 0.12 4.29 7.65
C GLY A 40 0.23 2.89 8.24
N GLY A 41 0.21 2.75 9.57
CA GLY A 41 0.36 1.46 10.25
C GLY A 41 1.67 0.77 9.84
N TRP A 42 1.59 -0.45 9.29
CA TRP A 42 2.74 -1.20 8.81
C TRP A 42 3.44 -0.60 7.57
N VAL A 43 2.76 0.27 6.82
CA VAL A 43 3.38 0.97 5.68
C VAL A 43 4.30 2.06 6.22
N ARG A 44 5.61 1.79 6.18
CA ARG A 44 6.62 2.67 6.78
C ARG A 44 7.95 2.56 6.05
N SER A 45 8.42 3.69 5.55
CA SER A 45 9.75 3.86 4.98
C SER A 45 10.62 4.72 5.89
N VAL A 46 11.92 4.45 5.94
CA VAL A 46 12.91 5.32 6.58
C VAL A 46 14.05 5.61 5.60
N ARG A 47 14.54 6.85 5.58
CA ARG A 47 15.72 7.22 4.79
C ARG A 47 16.96 7.05 5.66
N GLY A 48 17.88 6.21 5.22
CA GLY A 48 19.17 6.04 5.89
C GLY A 48 20.25 6.97 5.37
N PRO A 49 21.48 6.85 5.92
CA PRO A 49 22.64 7.60 5.45
C PRO A 49 22.87 7.37 3.95
N GLY A 50 23.14 8.45 3.20
CA GLY A 50 23.36 8.37 1.74
C GLY A 50 22.08 8.33 0.89
N GLY A 51 20.91 8.55 1.48
CA GLY A 51 19.64 8.70 0.73
C GLY A 51 18.94 7.37 0.39
N ALA A 52 19.49 6.24 0.83
CA ALA A 52 18.85 4.95 0.67
C ALA A 52 17.51 4.88 1.43
N VAL A 53 16.48 4.32 0.80
CA VAL A 53 15.16 4.10 1.41
C VAL A 53 15.07 2.66 1.91
N PHE A 54 14.74 2.51 3.19
CA PHE A 54 14.49 1.22 3.84
C PHE A 54 13.01 1.10 4.18
N GLU A 55 12.34 0.15 3.54
CA GLU A 55 10.96 -0.22 3.87
C GLU A 55 10.94 -1.13 5.09
N LEU A 56 10.26 -0.69 6.15
CA LEU A 56 10.11 -1.42 7.42
C LEU A 56 8.84 -2.30 7.44
N GLY A 57 8.10 -2.33 6.34
CA GLY A 57 6.93 -3.20 6.15
C GLY A 57 6.79 -3.65 4.70
N PRO A 58 5.63 -3.45 4.05
CA PRO A 58 5.43 -3.87 2.66
C PRO A 58 6.33 -3.07 1.71
N ARG A 59 7.00 -3.76 0.78
CA ARG A 59 7.95 -3.14 -0.18
C ARG A 59 7.43 -3.05 -1.62
N GLY A 60 6.17 -3.39 -1.83
CA GLY A 60 5.58 -3.40 -3.16
C GLY A 60 4.16 -3.91 -3.14
N ILE A 61 3.41 -3.50 -4.17
CA ILE A 61 2.05 -3.93 -4.43
C ILE A 61 1.99 -4.60 -5.79
N ARG A 62 1.17 -5.64 -5.93
CA ARG A 62 0.88 -6.21 -7.24
C ARG A 62 -0.20 -5.37 -7.90
N ALA A 63 0.18 -4.58 -8.91
CA ALA A 63 -0.75 -3.73 -9.65
C ALA A 63 -1.61 -4.49 -10.68
N ALA A 64 -1.45 -5.81 -10.80
CA ALA A 64 -2.19 -6.63 -11.76
C ALA A 64 -3.71 -6.66 -11.45
N GLY A 65 -4.50 -6.58 -12.52
CA GLY A 65 -5.96 -6.58 -12.47
C GLY A 65 -6.58 -5.31 -11.87
N ALA A 66 -7.92 -5.23 -11.91
CA ALA A 66 -8.67 -4.06 -11.49
C ALA A 66 -8.47 -3.70 -9.99
N LEU A 67 -8.30 -4.71 -9.13
CA LEU A 67 -8.02 -4.52 -7.70
C LEU A 67 -6.61 -3.97 -7.46
N GLY A 68 -5.61 -4.46 -8.19
CA GLY A 68 -4.24 -3.97 -8.13
C GLY A 68 -4.14 -2.51 -8.59
N ALA A 69 -4.80 -2.17 -9.71
CA ALA A 69 -4.83 -0.80 -10.23
C ALA A 69 -5.50 0.18 -9.26
N ARG A 70 -6.60 -0.22 -8.60
CA ARG A 70 -7.27 0.62 -7.59
C ARG A 70 -6.42 0.84 -6.35
N THR A 71 -5.71 -0.19 -5.90
CA THR A 71 -4.76 -0.08 -4.79
C THR A 71 -3.62 0.86 -5.14
N LEU A 72 -3.06 0.76 -6.35
CA LEU A 72 -2.02 1.66 -6.83
C LEU A 72 -2.50 3.12 -6.85
N LEU A 73 -3.69 3.37 -7.41
CA LEU A 73 -4.29 4.70 -7.41
C LEU A 73 -4.44 5.26 -5.99
N LEU A 74 -4.93 4.47 -5.04
CA LEU A 74 -5.09 4.87 -3.64
C LEU A 74 -3.76 5.26 -2.98
N VAL A 75 -2.69 4.51 -3.25
CA VAL A 75 -1.34 4.82 -2.74
C VAL A 75 -0.80 6.09 -3.39
N SER A 76 -0.96 6.25 -4.70
CA SER A 76 -0.49 7.45 -5.43
C SER A 76 -1.23 8.74 -5.04
N LEU A 77 -2.50 8.64 -4.63
CA LEU A 77 -3.28 9.80 -4.17
C LEU A 77 -2.92 10.27 -2.76
N GLY A 78 -2.28 9.42 -1.95
CA GLY A 78 -1.79 9.78 -0.62
C GLY A 78 -0.53 10.64 -0.66
N ASP A 79 0.05 10.83 -1.84
CA ASP A 79 1.43 11.26 -1.99
C ASP A 79 1.58 12.54 -2.81
N SER A 80 1.72 13.63 -2.08
CA SER A 80 2.49 14.80 -2.51
C SER A 80 4.00 14.57 -2.32
N CYS A 81 4.42 13.36 -1.89
CA CYS A 81 5.75 13.07 -1.35
C CYS A 81 6.46 11.86 -2.00
N LEU A 82 5.76 11.01 -2.74
CA LEU A 82 6.36 10.02 -3.63
C LEU A 82 6.77 10.74 -4.92
N GLU A 83 7.94 11.39 -4.88
CA GLU A 83 8.86 11.40 -6.03
C GLU A 83 9.30 9.94 -6.25
N ALA A 84 8.36 9.09 -6.66
CA ALA A 84 8.64 7.78 -7.21
C ALA A 84 8.84 8.01 -8.70
N ASP A 85 10.02 8.52 -9.06
CA ASP A 85 10.41 8.76 -10.46
C ASP A 85 10.16 7.52 -11.34
N HIS A 86 10.17 6.31 -10.75
CA HIS A 86 9.88 5.08 -11.45
C HIS A 86 9.12 4.07 -10.57
N VAL A 87 7.82 3.88 -10.81
CA VAL A 87 7.12 2.65 -10.37
C VAL A 87 7.63 1.50 -11.25
N ILE A 88 8.69 0.83 -10.82
CA ILE A 88 9.19 -0.36 -11.49
C ILE A 88 8.32 -1.55 -11.08
N SER A 89 7.43 -1.99 -11.97
CA SER A 89 6.78 -3.31 -11.86
C SER A 89 7.80 -4.41 -12.13
N ALA A 90 8.63 -4.71 -11.14
CA ALA A 90 9.47 -5.90 -11.16
C ALA A 90 8.60 -7.07 -10.68
N VAL A 91 8.27 -8.02 -11.56
CA VAL A 91 7.88 -9.36 -11.11
C VAL A 91 9.18 -10.03 -10.66
N PRO A 92 9.48 -10.12 -9.35
CA PRO A 92 10.73 -10.72 -8.94
C PRO A 92 10.69 -12.18 -9.36
N ALA A 93 11.83 -12.72 -9.82
CA ALA A 93 11.96 -14.17 -9.90
C ALA A 93 11.72 -14.71 -8.48
N SER A 94 10.60 -15.39 -8.28
CA SER A 94 10.30 -16.04 -7.00
C SER A 94 11.13 -17.31 -6.92
N GLY A 95 11.95 -17.41 -5.87
CA GLY A 95 12.64 -18.62 -5.48
C GLY A 95 12.01 -19.20 -4.22
N VAL A 96 12.09 -20.52 -4.06
CA VAL A 96 11.79 -21.20 -2.80
C VAL A 96 13.09 -21.80 -2.30
N TRP A 97 13.45 -21.51 -1.05
CA TRP A 97 14.59 -22.16 -0.40
C TRP A 97 14.13 -23.48 0.20
N THR A 98 14.74 -24.58 -0.22
CA THR A 98 14.46 -25.93 0.28
C THR A 98 15.69 -26.82 0.09
N PHE A 99 15.90 -27.76 1.01
CA PHE A 99 17.03 -28.70 0.98
C PHE A 99 18.40 -28.01 0.77
N GLY A 100 18.63 -26.87 1.41
CA GLY A 100 19.90 -26.14 1.31
C GLY A 100 20.11 -25.37 -0.01
N ALA A 101 19.16 -25.36 -0.93
CA ALA A 101 19.26 -24.67 -2.21
C ALA A 101 18.08 -23.73 -2.49
N VAL A 102 18.32 -22.68 -3.29
CA VAL A 102 17.25 -21.84 -3.84
C VAL A 102 16.79 -22.42 -5.17
N LEU A 103 15.57 -22.93 -5.21
CA LEU A 103 14.94 -23.41 -6.43
C LEU A 103 14.10 -22.31 -7.06
N ARG A 104 14.31 -22.05 -8.35
CA ARG A 104 13.47 -21.12 -9.10
C ARG A 104 12.08 -21.73 -9.31
N ARG A 105 11.03 -20.99 -9.01
CA ARG A 105 9.67 -21.47 -9.25
C ARG A 105 9.42 -21.63 -10.77
N PRO A 106 8.92 -22.79 -11.24
CA PRO A 106 8.50 -22.93 -12.64
C PRO A 106 7.44 -21.89 -13.00
N ARG A 107 7.57 -21.27 -14.17
CA ARG A 107 6.54 -20.36 -14.69
C ARG A 107 5.39 -21.19 -15.25
N HIS A 108 4.30 -21.32 -14.48
CA HIS A 108 3.07 -21.96 -14.97
C HIS A 108 2.30 -21.00 -15.90
N PRO A 109 1.71 -21.46 -17.03
CA PRO A 109 0.94 -20.62 -17.94
C PRO A 109 -0.19 -19.79 -17.32
N TRP A 110 -0.75 -20.22 -16.18
CA TRP A 110 -1.81 -19.52 -15.43
C TRP A 110 -1.31 -18.35 -14.56
N ASN A 111 0.01 -18.14 -14.45
CA ASN A 111 0.60 -17.04 -13.68
C ASN A 111 0.84 -15.77 -14.50
N ARG A 112 0.24 -15.65 -15.69
CA ARG A 112 0.16 -14.39 -16.44
C ARG A 112 -1.12 -13.67 -16.05
N VAL A 113 -1.01 -12.79 -15.05
CA VAL A 113 -2.02 -11.79 -14.71
C VAL A 113 -1.37 -10.42 -14.82
#